data_AF-A0A920NFG9-F1
#
_entry.id   AF-A0A920NFG9-F1
#
_cell.length_a   1.000
_cell.length_b   1.000
_cell.length_c   1.000
_cell.angle_alpha   90.00
_cell.angle_beta   90.00
_cell.angle_gamma   90.00
#
_symmetry.space_group_name_H-M   'P 1'
#
loop_
_entity.id
_entity.type
_entity.pdbx_description
1 polymer ?
#
loop_
_entity_poly.entity_id
_entity_poly.type
_entity_poly.pdbx_seq_one_letter_code
_entity_poly.pdbx_strand_id
1 'polypeptide(L)'
;MRNDLRRSGHRNANSVMENWIDDFVYMTRYTDWGIITYTCHPYVIGRGHRMLMLERFVTKLRALGAEFMSMESAAHLYDKHNPFG
;
A
#
# COMPACT_ATOMS: atom_id res chain seq x y z
N MET A 1 21.66 -1.12 31.96
CA MET A 1 20.29 -1.33 31.43
C MET A 1 19.81 0.00 30.85
N ARG A 2 19.90 0.20 29.52
CA ARG A 2 19.46 1.45 28.88
C ARG A 2 18.10 1.21 28.24
N ASN A 3 17.12 2.00 28.67
CA ASN A 3 15.75 1.99 28.19
C ASN A 3 15.66 2.88 26.94
N ASP A 4 15.94 2.30 25.76
CA ASP A 4 15.75 2.94 24.46
C ASP A 4 14.70 2.19 23.62
N LEU A 5 13.46 2.22 24.11
CA LEU A 5 12.29 1.80 23.33
C LEU A 5 11.46 3.01 22.90
N ARG A 6 12.10 4.12 22.50
CA ARG A 6 11.38 5.22 21.81
C ARG A 6 11.27 4.88 20.32
N ARG A 7 10.35 3.97 19.98
CA ARG A 7 9.89 3.85 18.59
C ARG A 7 9.17 5.15 18.22
N SER A 8 9.78 5.99 17.40
CA SER A 8 9.13 7.20 16.89
C SER A 8 7.94 6.79 16.00
N GLY A 9 6.72 6.89 16.53
CA GLY A 9 5.48 6.59 15.81
C GLY A 9 5.15 7.55 14.65
N HIS A 10 6.03 8.52 14.37
CA HIS A 10 5.89 9.51 13.31
C HIS A 10 7.08 9.43 12.36
N ARG A 11 7.22 8.30 11.66
CA ARG A 11 8.15 8.21 10.53
C ARG A 11 7.77 9.23 9.44
N ASN A 12 8.78 9.73 8.73
CA ASN A 12 8.59 10.65 7.61
C ASN A 12 7.61 10.04 6.60
N ALA A 13 6.63 10.84 6.15
CA ALA A 13 5.60 10.36 5.22
C ALA A 13 6.18 9.88 3.88
N ASN A 14 7.26 10.49 3.40
CA ASN A 14 7.93 10.05 2.17
C ASN A 14 8.59 8.68 2.35
N SER A 15 9.19 8.40 3.50
CA SER A 15 9.77 7.08 3.78
C SER A 15 8.69 5.99 3.88
N VAL A 16 7.46 6.32 4.29
CA VAL A 16 6.33 5.37 4.24
C VAL A 16 5.92 5.10 2.79
N MET A 17 5.84 6.15 1.96
CA MET A 17 5.53 6.03 0.55
C MET A 17 6.53 5.15 -0.20
N GLU A 18 7.82 5.35 0.04
CA GLU A 18 8.90 4.56 -0.58
C GLU A 18 8.74 3.08 -0.26
N ASN A 19 8.55 2.72 1.01
CA ASN A 19 8.31 1.32 1.39
C ASN A 19 7.09 0.73 0.67
N TRP A 20 5.98 1.46 0.57
CA TRP A 20 4.78 0.95 -0.08
C TRP A 20 4.95 0.75 -1.60
N ILE A 21 5.74 1.61 -2.25
CA ILE A 21 6.10 1.44 -3.67
C ILE A 21 7.01 0.23 -3.84
N ASP A 22 8.01 0.07 -2.96
CA ASP A 22 8.92 -1.07 -3.02
C ASP A 22 8.19 -2.39 -2.77
N ASP A 23 7.19 -2.43 -1.88
CA ASP A 23 6.31 -3.60 -1.68
C ASP A 23 5.58 -3.97 -2.98
N PHE A 24 5.03 -2.97 -3.69
CA PHE A 24 4.36 -3.18 -4.98
C PHE A 24 5.35 -3.66 -6.07
N VAL A 25 6.52 -3.04 -6.16
CA VAL A 25 7.57 -3.43 -7.11
C VAL A 25 8.09 -4.83 -6.82
N TYR A 26 8.25 -5.20 -5.56
CA TYR A 26 8.63 -6.55 -5.17
C TYR A 26 7.55 -7.55 -5.60
N MET A 27 6.28 -7.30 -5.29
CA MET A 27 5.17 -8.18 -5.67
C MET A 27 5.14 -8.42 -7.18
N THR A 28 5.28 -7.36 -7.99
CA THR A 28 5.27 -7.48 -9.46
C THR A 28 6.50 -8.16 -10.05
N ARG A 29 7.63 -8.21 -9.33
CA ARG A 29 8.82 -8.95 -9.77
C ARG A 29 8.73 -10.45 -9.50
N TYR A 30 8.00 -10.86 -8.48
CA TYR A 30 8.05 -12.23 -7.96
C TYR A 30 6.72 -12.97 -8.03
N THR A 31 5.63 -12.31 -8.43
CA THR A 31 4.33 -12.93 -8.63
C THR A 31 3.74 -12.47 -9.95
N ASP A 32 3.22 -13.40 -10.74
CA ASP A 32 2.55 -13.10 -12.01
C ASP A 32 1.18 -12.45 -11.79
N TRP A 33 0.58 -12.68 -10.61
CA TRP A 33 -0.71 -12.14 -10.23
C TRP A 33 -0.81 -11.99 -8.70
N GLY A 34 -1.44 -10.91 -8.22
CA GLY A 34 -1.65 -10.68 -6.79
C GLY A 34 -2.50 -9.45 -6.48
N ILE A 35 -2.94 -9.36 -5.23
CA ILE A 35 -3.72 -8.23 -4.68
C ILE A 35 -2.94 -7.68 -3.47
N ILE A 36 -2.75 -6.36 -3.42
CA ILE A 36 -2.15 -5.66 -2.28
C ILE A 36 -3.14 -4.65 -1.70
N THR A 37 -3.30 -4.68 -0.37
CA THR A 37 -4.26 -3.83 0.35
C THR A 37 -3.53 -2.84 1.26
N TYR A 38 -3.81 -1.55 1.07
CA TYR A 38 -3.27 -0.47 1.92
C TYR A 38 -4.36 0.10 2.84
N THR A 39 -4.23 -0.13 4.14
CA THR A 39 -5.20 0.35 5.13
C THR A 39 -4.89 1.79 5.55
N CYS A 40 -5.82 2.70 5.27
CA CYS A 40 -5.69 4.11 5.58
C CYS A 40 -6.71 4.55 6.66
N HIS A 41 -6.25 5.32 7.65
CA HIS A 41 -7.12 5.88 8.69
C HIS A 41 -7.23 7.40 8.52
N PRO A 42 -8.43 8.00 8.49
CA PRO A 42 -8.61 9.43 8.21
C PRO A 42 -7.77 10.35 9.11
N TYR A 43 -7.69 10.03 10.40
CA TYR A 43 -6.92 10.81 11.39
C TYR A 43 -5.41 10.87 11.09
N VAL A 44 -4.90 9.86 10.38
CA VAL A 44 -3.49 9.76 10.00
C VAL A 44 -3.30 10.27 8.58
N ILE A 45 -3.92 9.63 7.58
CA ILE A 45 -3.66 9.91 6.16
C ILE A 45 -4.20 11.27 5.72
N GLY A 46 -5.28 11.75 6.34
CA GLY A 46 -5.98 12.98 5.96
C GLY A 46 -5.23 14.28 6.26
N ARG A 47 -4.06 14.22 6.91
CA ARG A 47 -3.23 15.40 7.20
C ARG A 47 -2.63 15.92 5.88
N GLY A 48 -2.62 17.23 5.65
CA GLY A 48 -2.25 17.82 4.34
C GLY A 48 -0.97 17.28 3.69
N HIS A 49 0.13 17.16 4.43
CA HIS A 49 1.39 16.60 3.89
C HIS A 49 1.29 15.10 3.52
N ARG A 50 0.40 14.35 4.18
CA ARG A 50 0.09 12.94 3.85
C ARG A 50 -0.89 12.82 2.70
N MET A 51 -1.79 13.78 2.50
CA MET A 51 -2.62 13.85 1.30
C MET A 51 -1.77 14.09 0.04
N LEU A 52 -0.79 15.01 0.09
CA LEU A 52 0.17 15.19 -1.01
C LEU A 52 1.03 13.94 -1.25
N MET A 53 1.38 13.21 -0.19
CA MET A 53 2.07 11.92 -0.31
C MET A 53 1.17 10.87 -0.98
N LEU A 54 -0.10 10.77 -0.58
CA LEU A 54 -1.07 9.83 -1.14
C LEU A 54 -1.34 10.12 -2.62
N GLU A 55 -1.42 11.39 -3.02
CA GLU A 55 -1.54 11.81 -4.43
C GLU A 55 -0.36 11.31 -5.28
N ARG A 56 0.88 11.50 -4.80
CA ARG A 56 2.08 10.99 -5.47
C ARG A 56 2.09 9.46 -5.53
N PHE A 57 1.68 8.81 -4.44
CA PHE A 57 1.61 7.36 -4.34
C PHE A 57 0.66 6.76 -5.37
N VAL A 58 -0.58 7.26 -5.44
CA VAL A 58 -1.58 6.81 -6.43
C VAL A 58 -1.08 7.06 -7.85
N THR A 59 -0.50 8.24 -8.12
CA THR A 59 0.07 8.57 -9.44
C THR A 59 1.16 7.58 -9.84
N LYS A 60 2.08 7.25 -8.92
CA LYS A 60 3.17 6.31 -9.18
C LYS A 60 2.66 4.88 -9.40
N LEU A 61 1.71 4.40 -8.59
CA LEU A 61 1.10 3.08 -8.76
C LEU A 61 0.42 2.94 -10.13
N ARG A 62 -0.35 3.95 -10.55
CA ARG A 62 -0.96 3.94 -11.90
C ARG A 62 0.09 3.88 -13.00
N ALA A 63 1.19 4.64 -12.87
CA ALA A 63 2.28 4.61 -13.83
C ALA A 63 3.03 3.25 -13.86
N LEU A 64 2.99 2.49 -12.76
CA LEU A 64 3.55 1.14 -12.66
C LEU A 64 2.55 0.05 -13.08
N GLY A 65 1.35 0.41 -13.54
CA GLY A 65 0.34 -0.54 -14.03
C GLY A 65 -0.62 -1.09 -12.97
N ALA A 66 -0.71 -0.46 -11.79
CA ALA A 66 -1.67 -0.90 -10.77
C ALA A 66 -3.13 -0.64 -11.20
N GLU A 67 -3.99 -1.62 -10.96
CA GLU A 67 -5.44 -1.49 -11.06
C GLU A 67 -6.06 -1.24 -9.68
N PHE A 68 -6.94 -0.25 -9.56
CA PHE A 68 -7.61 0.10 -8.30
C PHE A 68 -9.04 -0.43 -8.30
N MET A 69 -9.42 -1.11 -7.22
CA MET A 69 -10.75 -1.70 -7.08
C MET A 69 -11.20 -1.73 -5.61
N SER A 70 -12.47 -2.05 -5.38
CA SER A 70 -12.98 -2.31 -4.02
C SER A 70 -12.47 -3.66 -3.50
N MET A 71 -12.49 -3.82 -2.17
CA MET A 71 -12.17 -5.12 -1.54
C MET A 71 -13.12 -6.24 -1.99
N GLU A 72 -14.39 -5.91 -2.28
CA GLU A 72 -15.37 -6.87 -2.81
C GLU A 72 -14.98 -7.35 -4.22
N SER A 73 -14.64 -6.43 -5.12
CA SER A 73 -14.18 -6.80 -6.47
C SER A 73 -12.89 -7.61 -6.42
N ALA A 74 -11.98 -7.28 -5.49
CA ALA A 74 -10.75 -8.04 -5.28
C ALA A 74 -11.04 -9.48 -4.80
N ALA A 75 -11.99 -9.66 -3.88
CA ALA A 75 -12.41 -10.98 -3.43
C ALA A 75 -13.01 -11.81 -4.58
N HIS A 76 -13.92 -11.23 -5.37
CA HIS A 76 -14.47 -11.93 -6.54
C HIS A 76 -13.40 -12.28 -7.58
N LEU A 77 -12.41 -11.41 -7.80
CA LEU A 77 -11.30 -11.69 -8.71
C LEU A 77 -10.43 -12.84 -8.21
N TYR A 78 -10.18 -12.87 -6.89
CA TYR A 78 -9.47 -13.97 -6.25
C TYR A 78 -10.21 -15.30 -6.41
N ASP A 79 -11.52 -15.34 -6.15
CA ASP A 79 -12.34 -16.56 -6.29
C ASP A 79 -12.34 -17.07 -7.74
N LYS A 80 -12.39 -16.16 -8.72
CA LYS A 80 -12.28 -16.53 -10.14
C LYS A 80 -10.91 -17.09 -10.50
N HIS A 81 -9.84 -16.54 -9.93
CA HIS A 81 -8.47 -16.99 -10.15
C HIS A 81 -8.17 -18.31 -9.39
N ASN A 82 -8.82 -18.53 -8.25
CA ASN A 82 -8.62 -19.67 -7.38
C ASN A 82 -9.97 -20.36 -7.12
N PRO A 83 -10.59 -21.00 -8.13
CA PRO A 83 -11.86 -21.67 -7.94
C PRO A 83 -11.71 -22.72 -6.84
N PHE A 84 -12.62 -22.71 -5.87
CA PHE A 84 -12.76 -23.84 -4.96
C PHE A 84 -13.12 -25.06 -5.81
N GLY A 85 -12.31 -26.13 -5.69
CA GLY A 85 -12.60 -27.42 -6.31
C GLY A 85 -13.88 -28.05 -5.76
#